data_AF-A0A7X6YG86-F1
#
_entry.id   AF-A0A7X6YG86-F1
#
_cell.length_a   1.000
_cell.length_b   1.000
_cell.length_c   1.000
_cell.angle_alpha   90.00
_cell.angle_beta   90.00
_cell.angle_gamma   90.00
#
_symmetry.space_group_name_H-M   'P 1'
#
loop_
_entity.id
_entity.type
_entity.pdbx_description
1 polymer ?
#
loop_
_entity_poly.entity_id
_entity_poly.type
_entity_poly.pdbx_seq_one_letter_code
_entity_poly.pdbx_strand_id
1 'polypeptide(L)' 'MSRKATMEYVGAKRRSYSGLQNKKAKSAAIDDFCQVTGADRKYAIRLLTGSRRYREHKGRGKT' A
#
# COMPACT_ATOMS: atom_id res chain seq x y z
N MET A 1 0.36 13.11 -0.68
CA MET A 1 -0.57 12.69 -1.77
C MET A 1 -2.00 12.95 -1.34
N SER A 2 -2.89 13.38 -2.25
CA SER A 2 -4.34 13.46 -1.94
C SER A 2 -4.93 12.05 -1.78
N ARG A 3 -6.07 11.91 -1.07
CA ARG A 3 -6.72 10.60 -0.86
C ARG A 3 -6.95 9.82 -2.17
N LYS A 4 -7.41 10.51 -3.22
CA LYS A 4 -7.65 9.91 -4.54
C LYS A 4 -6.35 9.42 -5.17
N ALA A 5 -5.31 10.25 -5.15
CA ALA A 5 -3.99 9.88 -5.65
C ALA A 5 -3.39 8.68 -4.90
N THR A 6 -3.54 8.61 -3.56
CA THR A 6 -3.07 7.47 -2.78
C THR A 6 -3.82 6.18 -3.13
N MET A 7 -5.15 6.25 -3.33
CA MET A 7 -5.94 5.08 -3.75
C MET A 7 -5.54 4.59 -5.14
N GLU A 8 -5.34 5.50 -6.09
CA GLU A 8 -4.88 5.16 -7.44
C GLU A 8 -3.49 4.53 -7.42
N TYR A 9 -2.55 5.13 -6.67
CA TYR A 9 -1.20 4.59 -6.48
C TYR A 9 -1.20 3.19 -5.86
N VAL A 10 -1.96 2.98 -4.78
CA VAL A 10 -2.12 1.67 -4.14
C VAL A 10 -2.73 0.66 -5.11
N GLY A 11 -3.74 1.07 -5.88
CA GLY A 11 -4.39 0.21 -6.89
C GLY A 11 -3.42 -0.22 -7.99
N ALA A 12 -2.59 0.69 -8.49
CA ALA A 12 -1.55 0.38 -9.47
C ALA A 12 -0.51 -0.59 -8.90
N LYS A 13 0.05 -0.28 -7.72
CA LYS A 13 1.04 -1.15 -7.07
C LYS A 13 0.49 -2.52 -6.69
N ARG A 14 -0.79 -2.65 -6.35
CA ARG A 14 -1.46 -3.94 -6.16
C ARG A 14 -1.39 -4.82 -7.41
N ARG A 15 -1.76 -4.27 -8.57
CA ARG A 15 -1.74 -5.01 -9.84
C ARG A 15 -0.33 -5.48 -10.19
N SER A 16 0.66 -4.61 -9.99
CA SER A 16 2.07 -4.99 -10.16
C SER A 16 2.47 -6.10 -9.17
N TYR A 17 2.12 -5.96 -7.89
CA TYR A 17 2.47 -6.93 -6.85
C TYR A 17 1.84 -8.31 -7.08
N SER A 18 0.60 -8.38 -7.55
CA SER A 18 -0.06 -9.65 -7.88
C SER A 18 0.59 -10.38 -9.06
N GLY A 19 1.21 -9.65 -9.99
CA GLY A 19 1.93 -10.25 -11.12
C GLY A 19 3.31 -10.80 -10.76
N LEU A 20 3.87 -10.44 -9.60
CA LEU A 20 5.17 -10.94 -9.16
C LEU A 20 5.03 -12.37 -8.63
N GLN A 21 5.89 -13.28 -9.11
CA GLN A 21 5.97 -14.66 -8.60
C GLN A 21 7.12 -14.82 -7.59
N ASN A 22 8.20 -14.08 -7.78
CA ASN A 22 9.43 -14.24 -6.99
C ASN A 22 9.34 -13.55 -5.62
N LYS A 23 9.72 -14.27 -4.55
CA LYS A 23 9.76 -13.74 -3.18
C LYS A 23 10.64 -12.50 -3.05
N LYS A 24 11.82 -12.50 -3.69
CA LYS A 24 12.74 -11.34 -3.68
C LYS A 24 12.10 -10.10 -4.32
N ALA A 25 11.44 -10.28 -5.46
CA ALA A 25 10.74 -9.19 -6.14
C ALA A 25 9.55 -8.66 -5.33
N LYS A 26 8.80 -9.55 -4.67
CA LYS A 26 7.73 -9.15 -3.74
C LYS A 26 8.25 -8.35 -2.56
N SER A 27 9.36 -8.78 -1.95
CA SER A 27 9.98 -8.01 -0.85
C SER A 27 10.43 -6.63 -1.31
N ALA A 28 11.12 -6.53 -2.45
CA ALA A 28 11.54 -5.24 -3.00
C ALA A 28 10.34 -4.33 -3.29
N ALA A 29 9.27 -4.86 -3.88
CA ALA A 29 8.05 -4.08 -4.12
C ALA A 29 7.36 -3.58 -2.83
N ILE A 30 7.46 -4.35 -1.73
CA ILE A 30 6.99 -3.92 -0.41
C ILE A 30 7.90 -2.80 0.13
N ASP A 31 9.22 -2.95 0.01
CA ASP A 31 10.20 -1.96 0.48
C ASP A 31 10.05 -0.62 -0.24
N ASP A 32 9.95 -0.63 -1.57
CA ASP A 32 9.66 0.55 -2.38
C ASP A 32 8.35 1.22 -1.96
N PHE A 33 7.31 0.41 -1.70
CA PHE A 33 6.02 0.94 -1.27
C PHE A 33 6.13 1.63 0.09
N CYS A 34 6.87 1.05 1.04
CA CYS A 34 7.11 1.64 2.35
C CYS A 34 7.87 2.96 2.22
N GLN A 35 8.91 3.01 1.38
CA GLN A 35 9.70 4.23 1.15
C GLN A 35 8.86 5.36 0.55
N VAL A 36 8.01 5.06 -0.44
CA VAL A 36 7.19 6.09 -1.11
C VAL A 36 6.05 6.59 -0.22
N THR A 37 5.43 5.71 0.56
CA THR A 37 4.20 6.04 1.31
C THR A 37 4.43 6.34 2.78
N GLY A 38 5.62 6.02 3.32
CA GLY A 38 5.90 6.05 4.75
C GLY A 38 5.13 5.01 5.56
N ALA A 39 4.45 4.06 4.90
CA ALA A 39 3.69 3.01 5.57
C ALA A 39 4.61 2.01 6.27
N ASP A 40 4.15 1.46 7.40
CA ASP A 40 4.81 0.32 8.01
C ASP A 40 4.69 -0.92 7.11
N ARG A 41 5.68 -1.79 7.19
CA ARG A 41 5.75 -3.00 6.35
C ARG A 41 4.51 -3.88 6.48
N LYS A 42 3.97 -4.03 7.70
CA LYS A 42 2.78 -4.84 7.96
C LYS A 42 1.55 -4.24 7.29
N TYR A 43 1.37 -2.92 7.33
CA TYR A 43 0.30 -2.22 6.63
C TYR A 43 0.48 -2.25 5.11
N ALA A 44 1.70 -2.07 4.60
CA ALA A 44 2.03 -2.20 3.19
C ALA A 44 1.64 -3.59 2.65
N ILE A 45 2.00 -4.67 3.37
CA ILE A 45 1.62 -6.04 3.00
C ILE A 45 0.10 -6.18 2.95
N ARG A 46 -0.61 -5.70 3.97
CA ARG A 46 -2.10 -5.78 4.01
C ARG A 46 -2.76 -5.00 2.88
N LEU A 47 -2.18 -3.85 2.52
CA LEU A 47 -2.62 -3.10 1.36
C LEU A 47 -2.33 -3.88 0.09
N LEU A 48 -1.11 -4.31 -0.19
CA LEU A 48 -0.74 -4.95 -1.46
C LEU A 48 -1.40 -6.32 -1.68
N THR A 49 -1.64 -7.09 -0.61
CA THR A 49 -2.27 -8.42 -0.69
C THR A 49 -3.78 -8.42 -0.90
N GLY A 50 -4.45 -7.27 -0.82
CA GLY A 50 -5.91 -7.23 -0.95
C GLY A 50 -6.66 -7.16 0.38
N SER A 51 -6.06 -7.63 1.47
CA SER A 51 -6.71 -7.83 2.78
C SER A 51 -7.18 -6.55 3.48
N ARG A 52 -6.73 -5.37 3.03
CA ARG A 52 -7.19 -4.08 3.55
C ARG A 52 -7.32 -3.04 2.44
N ARG A 53 -8.41 -2.25 2.43
CA ARG A 53 -8.51 -1.06 1.56
C ARG A 53 -7.86 0.14 2.25
N TYR A 54 -7.20 1.01 1.48
CA TYR A 54 -6.71 2.28 2.01
C TYR A 54 -7.89 3.08 2.58
N ARG A 55 -7.78 3.43 3.85
CA ARG A 55 -8.70 4.30 4.56
C ARG A 55 -7.85 5.29 5.33
N GLU A 56 -8.11 6.56 5.10
CA GLU A 56 -7.61 7.61 5.97
C GLU A 56 -8.34 7.44 7.31
N HIS A 57 -7.57 7.21 8.38
CA HIS A 57 -8.15 7.24 9.71
C HIS A 57 -8.57 8.68 9.97
N LYS A 58 -9.88 8.94 10.05
CA LYS A 58 -10.35 10.14 10.72
C LYS A 58 -9.85 10.02 12.16
N GLY A 59 -8.84 10.82 12.51
CA GLY A 59 -8.36 10.87 13.89
C GLY A 59 -9.55 11.03 14.83
N ARG A 60 -9.56 10.30 15.95
CA ARG A 60 -10.57 10.46 17.01
C ARG A 60 -10.64 11.96 17.34
N GLY A 61 -11.76 12.61 17.01
CA GLY A 61 -12.01 14.02 17.34
C GLY A 61 -12.10 15.03 16.18
N LYS A 62 -12.05 14.62 14.90
CA LYS A 62 -12.41 15.54 13.80
C LYS A 62 -13.88 15.39 13.40
N THR A 63 -14.75 16.14 14.08
CA THR A 63 -16.00 16.69 13.52
C THR A 63 -15.68 17.85 12.59
#